data_AF-A0A6B2G4D5-F1
#
_entry.id   AF-A0A6B2G4D5-F1
#
_cell.length_a   1.000
_cell.length_b   1.000
_cell.length_c   1.000
_cell.angle_alpha   90.00
_cell.angle_beta   90.00
_cell.angle_gamma   90.00
#
_symmetry.space_group_name_H-M   'P 1'
#
loop_
_entity.id
_entity.type
_entity.pdbx_description
1 polymer ?
#
loop_
_entity_poly.entity_id
_entity_poly.type
_entity_poly.pdbx_seq_one_letter_code
_entity_poly.pdbx_strand_id
1 'polypeptide(L)'
;MKLLKMESGTEIKQAALYKVGDCQIDEYDVDCIANHDFLTDRTLLFFITYFYTKFAKEFKKKVEIISPEVVHLIKMVDESKEILIPLKLNTKKLIILLINDCVSAESGGGSHWSLLVYYQKSNSFYHFDSMGNSNGNHASIVADKVTEVLDGFLNYLILISASP
;
A
#
# COMPACT_ATOMS: atom_id res chain seq x y z
N MET A 1 -28.06 -1.49 7.03
CA MET A 1 -27.26 -1.88 5.85
C MET A 1 -27.48 -3.37 5.63
N LYS A 2 -28.12 -3.79 4.53
CA LYS A 2 -28.38 -5.21 4.24
C LYS A 2 -27.12 -5.82 3.66
N LEU A 3 -26.49 -6.70 4.43
CA LEU A 3 -25.33 -7.50 4.05
C LEU A 3 -25.86 -8.70 3.25
N LEU A 4 -25.41 -8.86 2.01
CA LEU A 4 -25.78 -10.00 1.17
C LEU A 4 -24.69 -11.06 1.29
N LYS A 5 -25.03 -12.19 1.92
CA LYS A 5 -24.21 -13.40 1.97
C LYS A 5 -24.48 -14.16 0.67
N MET A 6 -23.45 -14.56 -0.07
CA MET A 6 -23.61 -15.41 -1.25
C MET A 6 -23.53 -16.88 -0.82
N GLU A 7 -24.48 -17.71 -1.27
CA GLU A 7 -24.47 -19.16 -1.04
C GLU A 7 -23.68 -19.88 -2.14
N SER A 8 -22.85 -20.84 -1.75
CA SER A 8 -21.85 -21.52 -2.59
C SER A 8 -22.41 -22.71 -3.37
N GLY A 9 -22.20 -22.72 -4.69
CA GLY A 9 -22.31 -23.89 -5.56
C GLY A 9 -20.94 -24.53 -5.82
N THR A 10 -20.96 -25.84 -6.05
CA THR A 10 -19.85 -26.81 -5.99
C THR A 10 -18.68 -26.56 -6.96
N GLU A 11 -17.68 -25.84 -6.48
CA GLU A 11 -16.23 -25.88 -6.78
C GLU A 11 -15.61 -25.21 -5.52
N ILE A 12 -14.55 -25.74 -4.89
CA ILE A 12 -13.93 -25.03 -3.75
C ILE A 12 -13.13 -23.83 -4.30
N LYS A 13 -13.84 -22.84 -4.81
CA LYS A 13 -13.39 -21.47 -4.91
C LYS A 13 -13.72 -20.86 -3.57
N GLN A 14 -12.69 -20.49 -2.81
CA GLN A 14 -12.89 -19.72 -1.60
C GLN A 14 -13.67 -18.45 -1.98
N ALA A 15 -14.93 -18.37 -1.54
CA ALA A 15 -15.82 -17.31 -1.95
C ALA A 15 -15.39 -16.01 -1.28
N ALA A 16 -15.31 -14.93 -2.05
CA ALA A 16 -15.09 -13.59 -1.49
C ALA A 16 -16.21 -13.27 -0.50
N LEU A 17 -15.85 -12.99 0.75
CA LEU A 17 -16.79 -12.62 1.80
C LEU A 17 -17.14 -11.12 1.71
N TYR A 18 -16.14 -10.29 1.43
CA TYR A 18 -16.31 -8.86 1.20
C TYR A 18 -15.52 -8.39 -0.02
N LYS A 19 -16.06 -7.40 -0.74
CA LYS A 19 -15.43 -6.81 -1.93
C LYS A 19 -15.51 -5.29 -1.93
N VAL A 20 -14.40 -4.62 -2.25
CA VAL A 20 -14.30 -3.17 -2.43
C VAL A 20 -13.42 -2.88 -3.65
N GLY A 21 -14.01 -2.33 -4.70
CA GLY A 21 -13.31 -2.19 -5.99
C GLY A 21 -12.87 -3.57 -6.51
N ASP A 22 -11.59 -3.71 -6.80
CA ASP A 22 -10.97 -4.97 -7.23
C ASP A 22 -10.39 -5.79 -6.06
N CYS A 23 -10.43 -5.26 -4.84
CA CYS A 23 -9.98 -5.95 -3.64
C CYS A 23 -11.11 -6.82 -3.08
N GLN A 24 -10.76 -8.03 -2.65
CA GLN A 24 -11.67 -8.93 -1.96
C GLN A 24 -10.96 -9.58 -0.79
N ILE A 25 -11.72 -9.84 0.28
CA ILE A 25 -11.27 -10.63 1.41
C ILE A 25 -12.23 -11.80 1.63
N ASP A 26 -11.71 -12.91 2.12
CA ASP A 26 -12.47 -14.13 2.43
C ASP A 26 -12.45 -14.44 3.93
N GLU A 27 -13.00 -15.60 4.30
CA GLU A 27 -13.04 -16.05 5.69
C GLU A 27 -11.64 -16.16 6.32
N TYR A 28 -10.63 -16.58 5.55
CA TYR A 28 -9.27 -16.70 6.06
C TYR A 28 -8.68 -15.33 6.44
N ASP A 29 -8.88 -14.30 5.62
CA ASP A 29 -8.42 -12.95 5.97
C ASP A 29 -9.10 -12.42 7.24
N VAL A 30 -10.41 -12.67 7.37
CA VAL A 30 -11.18 -12.25 8.54
C VAL A 30 -10.69 -12.96 9.80
N ASP A 31 -10.40 -14.26 9.70
CA ASP A 31 -9.85 -15.04 10.80
C ASP A 31 -8.45 -14.55 11.20
N CYS A 32 -7.57 -14.25 10.24
CA CYS A 32 -6.25 -13.67 10.54
C CYS A 32 -6.36 -12.36 11.33
N ILE A 33 -7.29 -11.47 10.95
CA ILE A 33 -7.54 -10.22 11.68
C ILE A 33 -8.06 -10.50 13.09
N ALA A 34 -9.03 -11.42 13.22
CA ALA A 34 -9.69 -11.73 14.49
C ALA A 34 -8.73 -12.36 15.50
N ASN A 35 -7.75 -13.14 15.03
CA ASN A 35 -6.77 -13.85 15.86
C ASN A 35 -5.49 -13.05 16.12
N HIS A 36 -5.39 -11.80 15.64
CA HIS A 36 -4.17 -10.98 15.70
C HIS A 36 -2.97 -11.60 14.98
N ASP A 37 -3.22 -12.38 13.92
CA ASP A 37 -2.17 -12.90 13.05
C ASP A 37 -1.63 -11.79 12.11
N PHE A 38 -0.56 -12.10 11.37
CA PHE A 38 0.02 -11.17 10.41
C PHE A 38 -0.99 -10.79 9.31
N LEU A 39 -1.16 -9.49 9.10
CA LEU A 39 -1.96 -8.97 8.00
C LEU A 39 -1.27 -9.24 6.66
N THR A 40 -2.05 -9.74 5.71
CA THR A 40 -1.62 -9.98 4.33
C THR A 40 -1.73 -8.71 3.48
N ASP A 41 -1.01 -8.68 2.35
CA ASP A 41 -1.10 -7.64 1.31
C ASP A 41 -2.57 -7.36 0.94
N ARG A 42 -3.32 -8.45 0.71
CA ARG A 42 -4.75 -8.44 0.37
C ARG A 42 -5.58 -7.74 1.42
N THR A 43 -5.34 -8.05 2.70
CA THR A 43 -6.07 -7.47 3.82
C THR A 43 -5.80 -5.97 3.96
N LEU A 44 -4.53 -5.57 3.93
CA LEU A 44 -4.14 -4.16 4.03
C LEU A 44 -4.68 -3.33 2.87
N LEU A 45 -4.52 -3.83 1.64
CA LEU A 45 -5.01 -3.16 0.45
C LEU A 45 -6.54 -3.01 0.48
N PHE A 46 -7.26 -4.04 0.94
CA PHE A 46 -8.71 -3.98 1.11
C PHE A 46 -9.13 -2.84 2.06
N PHE A 47 -8.52 -2.74 3.24
CA PHE A 47 -8.88 -1.70 4.20
C PHE A 47 -8.52 -0.29 3.73
N ILE A 48 -7.33 -0.09 3.17
CA ILE A 48 -6.96 1.22 2.62
C ILE A 48 -7.89 1.62 1.48
N THR A 49 -8.24 0.68 0.60
CA THR A 49 -9.21 0.93 -0.47
C THR A 49 -10.59 1.24 0.10
N TYR A 50 -11.03 0.53 1.16
CA TYR A 50 -12.27 0.81 1.88
C TYR A 50 -12.29 2.23 2.44
N PHE A 51 -11.25 2.67 3.15
CA PHE A 51 -11.14 4.04 3.67
C PHE A 51 -11.11 5.07 2.54
N TYR A 52 -10.39 4.78 1.47
CA TYR A 52 -10.36 5.61 0.28
C TYR A 52 -11.75 5.80 -0.33
N THR A 53 -12.63 4.79 -0.29
CA THR A 53 -14.02 4.95 -0.75
C THR A 53 -14.80 6.03 0.01
N LYS A 54 -14.40 6.35 1.25
CA LYS A 54 -15.02 7.37 2.09
C LYS A 54 -14.52 8.78 1.79
N PHE A 55 -13.44 8.93 1.02
CA PHE A 55 -12.91 10.24 0.66
C PHE A 55 -13.86 10.98 -0.29
N ALA A 56 -13.85 12.31 -0.21
CA ALA A 56 -14.59 13.16 -1.13
C ALA A 56 -14.13 12.95 -2.58
N LYS A 57 -15.05 13.03 -3.55
CA LYS A 57 -14.79 12.65 -4.95
C LYS A 57 -13.69 13.48 -5.58
N GLU A 58 -13.63 14.77 -5.26
CA GLU A 58 -12.61 15.70 -5.73
C GLU A 58 -11.22 15.42 -5.16
N PHE A 59 -11.15 14.73 -4.01
CA PHE A 59 -9.90 14.34 -3.38
C PHE A 59 -9.40 13.02 -3.95
N LYS A 60 -10.28 12.07 -4.24
CA LYS A 60 -9.94 10.77 -4.84
C LYS A 60 -9.03 10.89 -6.06
N LYS A 61 -9.38 11.75 -7.02
CA LYS A 61 -8.56 11.97 -8.24
C LYS A 61 -7.12 12.47 -7.97
N LYS A 62 -6.85 12.98 -6.77
CA LYS A 62 -5.58 13.57 -6.33
C LYS A 62 -4.78 12.62 -5.43
N VAL A 63 -5.30 11.44 -5.11
CA VAL A 63 -4.61 10.44 -4.30
C VAL A 63 -4.32 9.24 -5.19
N GLU A 64 -3.12 8.68 -5.07
CA GLU A 64 -2.78 7.38 -5.62
C GLU A 64 -2.45 6.43 -4.48
N ILE A 65 -2.97 5.21 -4.53
CA ILE A 65 -2.63 4.13 -3.60
C ILE A 65 -1.91 3.09 -4.45
N ILE A 66 -0.62 2.90 -4.18
CA ILE A 66 0.17 1.88 -4.87
C ILE A 66 0.06 0.59 -4.05
N SER A 67 -0.38 -0.49 -4.70
CA SER A 67 -0.62 -1.76 -4.01
C SER A 67 0.70 -2.34 -3.48
N PRO A 68 0.67 -3.14 -2.38
CA PRO A 68 1.87 -3.76 -1.83
C PRO A 68 2.71 -4.51 -2.85
N GLU A 69 2.06 -5.19 -3.79
CA GLU A 69 2.71 -5.98 -4.84
C GLU A 69 3.50 -5.08 -5.80
N VAL A 70 2.95 -3.93 -6.19
CA VAL A 70 3.65 -2.95 -7.04
C VAL A 70 4.77 -2.27 -6.26
N VAL A 71 4.56 -1.94 -4.98
CA VAL A 71 5.60 -1.39 -4.11
C VAL A 71 6.77 -2.36 -3.96
N HIS A 72 6.49 -3.64 -3.74
CA HIS A 72 7.51 -4.67 -3.66
C HIS A 72 8.23 -4.85 -5.00
N LEU A 73 7.50 -4.87 -6.13
CA LEU A 73 8.09 -4.96 -7.45
C LEU A 73 9.09 -3.82 -7.71
N ILE A 74 8.70 -2.55 -7.49
CA ILE A 74 9.60 -1.41 -7.73
C ILE A 74 10.80 -1.39 -6.79
N LYS A 75 10.66 -1.94 -5.57
CA LYS A 75 11.75 -2.11 -4.61
C LYS A 75 12.79 -3.12 -5.10
N MET A 76 12.35 -4.17 -5.82
CA MET A 76 13.19 -5.29 -6.24
C MET A 76 13.87 -5.10 -7.60
N VAL A 77 13.37 -4.20 -8.45
CA VAL A 77 13.95 -3.96 -9.79
C VAL A 77 14.96 -2.81 -9.80
N ASP A 78 15.95 -2.93 -10.68
CA ASP A 78 16.92 -1.85 -10.90
C ASP A 78 16.27 -0.64 -11.60
N GLU A 79 15.44 -0.88 -12.62
CA GLU A 79 14.74 0.16 -13.37
C GLU A 79 13.24 0.11 -13.13
N SER A 80 12.72 1.05 -12.33
CA SER A 80 11.30 1.07 -11.93
C SER A 80 10.43 2.02 -12.77
N LYS A 81 11.07 2.88 -13.57
CA LYS A 81 10.43 4.02 -14.22
C LYS A 81 9.28 3.61 -15.14
N GLU A 82 9.44 2.55 -15.92
CA GLU A 82 8.41 2.06 -16.84
C GLU A 82 7.16 1.53 -16.12
N ILE A 83 7.32 0.98 -14.90
CA ILE A 83 6.23 0.53 -14.05
C ILE A 83 5.46 1.74 -13.48
N LEU A 84 6.19 2.81 -13.17
CA LEU A 84 5.65 3.99 -12.48
C LEU A 84 5.02 5.04 -13.43
N ILE A 85 5.52 5.18 -14.67
CA ILE A 85 5.01 6.15 -15.66
C ILE A 85 3.48 6.05 -15.86
N PRO A 86 2.87 4.85 -16.04
CA PRO A 86 1.43 4.72 -16.24
C PRO A 86 0.58 5.27 -15.07
N LEU A 87 1.14 5.32 -13.86
CA LEU A 87 0.44 5.80 -12.66
C LEU A 87 0.30 7.33 -12.61
N LYS A 88 1.05 8.06 -13.45
CA LYS A 88 1.02 9.54 -13.54
C LYS A 88 1.20 10.20 -12.16
N LEU A 89 2.17 9.71 -11.39
CA LEU A 89 2.38 10.10 -9.98
C LEU A 89 2.62 11.60 -9.80
N ASN A 90 3.25 12.25 -10.77
CA ASN A 90 3.47 13.70 -10.77
C ASN A 90 2.16 14.53 -10.76
N THR A 91 1.03 13.95 -11.16
CA THR A 91 -0.29 14.60 -11.11
C THR A 91 -1.00 14.49 -9.75
N LYS A 92 -0.42 13.74 -8.81
CA LYS A 92 -1.05 13.36 -7.54
C LYS A 92 -0.61 14.30 -6.42
N LYS A 93 -1.52 14.59 -5.50
CA LYS A 93 -1.23 15.36 -4.28
C LYS A 93 -0.77 14.50 -3.13
N LEU A 94 -1.25 13.26 -3.07
CA LEU A 94 -0.82 12.24 -2.11
C LEU A 94 -0.55 10.94 -2.86
N ILE A 95 0.55 10.28 -2.49
CA ILE A 95 0.84 8.92 -2.93
C ILE A 95 1.04 8.09 -1.67
N ILE A 96 0.28 7.01 -1.55
CA ILE A 96 0.24 6.12 -0.39
C ILE A 96 0.88 4.80 -0.81
N LEU A 97 1.95 4.40 -0.13
CA LEU A 97 2.70 3.18 -0.41
C LEU A 97 2.83 2.34 0.86
N LEU A 98 2.47 1.06 0.75
CA LEU A 98 2.60 0.09 1.82
C LEU A 98 3.97 -0.57 1.73
N ILE A 99 4.82 -0.34 2.73
CA ILE A 99 6.20 -0.84 2.77
C ILE A 99 6.24 -2.14 3.57
N ASN A 100 6.91 -3.13 3.01
CA ASN A 100 7.18 -4.42 3.63
C ASN A 100 8.68 -4.70 3.63
N ASP A 101 9.19 -5.37 4.66
CA ASP A 101 10.60 -5.73 4.86
C ASP A 101 11.05 -6.98 4.07
N CYS A 102 10.16 -7.62 3.30
CA CYS A 102 10.49 -8.77 2.47
C CYS A 102 11.65 -8.44 1.51
N VAL A 103 12.68 -9.27 1.48
CA VAL A 103 13.85 -9.11 0.60
C VAL A 103 13.88 -10.10 -0.57
N SER A 104 12.87 -10.96 -0.68
CA SER A 104 12.79 -11.98 -1.71
C SER A 104 11.82 -11.56 -2.83
N ALA A 105 12.23 -11.74 -4.08
CA ALA A 105 11.33 -11.60 -5.23
C ALA A 105 10.56 -12.89 -5.54
N GLU A 106 11.05 -14.04 -5.06
CA GLU A 106 10.58 -15.37 -5.46
C GLU A 106 9.69 -16.03 -4.41
N SER A 107 9.83 -15.62 -3.14
CA SER A 107 9.07 -16.16 -2.03
C SER A 107 8.30 -15.06 -1.30
N GLY A 108 7.05 -15.36 -0.96
CA GLY A 108 6.27 -14.53 -0.03
C GLY A 108 6.96 -14.48 1.33
N GLY A 109 6.85 -13.34 2.01
CA GLY A 109 7.52 -13.13 3.28
C GLY A 109 7.38 -11.69 3.76
N GLY A 110 8.34 -11.30 4.59
CA GLY A 110 8.25 -10.07 5.37
C GLY A 110 7.57 -10.29 6.70
N SER A 111 8.05 -9.59 7.71
CA SER A 111 7.58 -9.66 9.09
C SER A 111 6.98 -8.35 9.56
N HIS A 112 7.16 -7.26 8.80
CA HIS A 112 6.79 -5.95 9.28
C HIS A 112 6.28 -5.02 8.18
N TRP A 113 5.16 -4.37 8.45
CA TRP A 113 4.55 -3.37 7.60
C TRP A 113 4.78 -1.96 8.14
N SER A 114 5.02 -1.03 7.24
CA SER A 114 5.03 0.41 7.53
C SER A 114 4.38 1.17 6.38
N LEU A 115 4.15 2.47 6.56
CA LEU A 115 3.47 3.32 5.60
C LEU A 115 4.38 4.45 5.15
N LEU A 116 4.55 4.57 3.84
CA LEU A 116 5.24 5.69 3.20
C LEU A 116 4.23 6.56 2.46
N VAL A 117 4.28 7.88 2.71
CA VAL A 117 3.37 8.85 2.10
C VAL A 117 4.16 9.99 1.48
N TYR A 118 4.02 10.18 0.17
CA TYR A 118 4.46 11.42 -0.47
C TYR A 118 3.36 12.48 -0.38
N TYR A 119 3.71 13.70 0.03
CA TYR A 119 2.81 14.85 0.04
C TYR A 119 3.34 15.97 -0.85
N GLN A 120 2.63 16.23 -1.94
CA GLN A 120 3.06 17.19 -2.98
C GLN A 120 3.20 18.62 -2.47
N LYS A 121 2.41 19.03 -1.46
CA LYS A 121 2.46 20.41 -0.95
C LYS A 121 3.77 20.72 -0.23
N SER A 122 4.33 19.76 0.52
CA SER A 122 5.64 19.88 1.16
C SER A 122 6.78 19.38 0.27
N ASN A 123 6.45 18.64 -0.79
CA ASN A 123 7.39 17.97 -1.67
C ASN A 123 8.32 17.02 -0.90
N SER A 124 7.71 16.22 0.01
CA SER A 124 8.42 15.36 0.95
C SER A 124 7.71 14.02 1.15
N PHE A 125 8.49 13.02 1.55
CA PHE A 125 8.02 11.72 2.00
C PHE A 125 7.93 11.65 3.52
N TYR A 126 6.87 11.06 4.03
CA TYR A 126 6.61 10.82 5.45
C TYR A 126 6.56 9.31 5.68
N HIS A 127 7.41 8.82 6.57
CA HIS A 127 7.50 7.41 6.90
C HIS A 127 6.89 7.16 8.29
N PHE A 128 5.83 6.38 8.33
CA PHE A 128 5.13 5.98 9.56
C PHE A 128 5.39 4.51 9.81
N ASP A 129 6.21 4.24 10.81
CA ASP A 129 6.61 2.89 11.19
C ASP A 129 6.30 2.69 12.69
N SER A 130 5.39 1.76 12.97
CA SER A 130 4.97 1.43 14.35
C SER A 130 6.07 0.76 15.18
N MET A 131 7.12 0.27 14.53
CA MET A 131 8.34 -0.26 15.15
C MET A 131 9.50 0.74 15.00
N GLY A 132 9.18 2.03 15.00
CA GLY A 132 10.14 3.13 14.99
C GLY A 132 10.66 3.46 13.60
N ASN A 133 11.68 2.74 13.12
CA ASN A 133 12.26 2.94 11.78
C ASN A 133 12.86 1.64 11.21
N SER A 134 12.35 0.49 11.62
CA SER A 134 12.76 -0.82 11.12
C SER A 134 12.70 -0.94 9.59
N ASN A 135 11.68 -0.33 8.97
CA ASN A 135 11.50 -0.32 7.52
C ASN A 135 12.17 0.87 6.82
N GLY A 136 12.98 1.66 7.52
CA GLY A 136 13.57 2.90 7.00
C GLY A 136 14.35 2.72 5.70
N ASN A 137 15.16 1.65 5.60
CA ASN A 137 15.92 1.35 4.38
C ASN A 137 14.99 0.98 3.21
N HIS A 138 13.98 0.14 3.46
CA HIS A 138 13.00 -0.26 2.44
C HIS A 138 12.18 0.95 1.97
N ALA A 139 11.76 1.81 2.89
CA ALA A 139 11.05 3.05 2.59
C ALA A 139 11.92 4.02 1.77
N SER A 140 13.21 4.15 2.11
CA SER A 140 14.16 5.00 1.37
C SER A 140 14.34 4.53 -0.07
N ILE A 141 14.56 3.23 -0.28
CA ILE A 141 14.71 2.65 -1.62
C ILE A 141 13.46 2.95 -2.46
N VAL A 142 12.27 2.69 -1.90
CA VAL A 142 11.00 2.96 -2.60
C VAL A 142 10.81 4.45 -2.87
N ALA A 143 11.14 5.33 -1.92
CA ALA A 143 11.06 6.78 -2.10
C ALA A 143 11.97 7.24 -3.24
N ASP A 144 13.20 6.75 -3.32
CA ASP A 144 14.16 7.09 -4.37
C ASP A 144 13.62 6.66 -5.76
N LYS A 145 13.08 5.43 -5.87
CA LYS A 145 12.45 4.95 -7.11
C LYS A 145 11.26 5.82 -7.54
N VAL A 146 10.38 6.18 -6.60
CA VAL A 146 9.22 7.04 -6.89
C VAL A 146 9.66 8.45 -7.30
N THR A 147 10.75 8.96 -6.74
CA THR A 147 11.31 10.28 -7.06
C THR A 147 11.66 10.42 -8.54
N GLU A 148 12.12 9.35 -9.19
CA GLU A 148 12.50 9.34 -10.61
C GLU A 148 11.37 9.76 -11.57
N VAL A 149 10.12 9.70 -11.11
CA VAL A 149 8.92 10.07 -11.89
C VAL A 149 8.15 11.25 -11.30
N LEU A 150 8.68 11.92 -10.27
CA LEU A 150 8.11 13.15 -9.72
C LEU A 150 8.78 14.38 -10.37
N ASP A 151 8.03 15.47 -10.46
CA ASP A 151 8.54 16.73 -11.01
C ASP A 151 9.33 17.52 -9.94
N GLY A 152 10.54 17.96 -10.26
CA GLY A 152 11.33 18.91 -9.44
C GLY A 152 12.33 18.27 -8.46
N PHE A 153 13.10 19.12 -7.76
CA PHE A 153 14.03 18.69 -6.71
C PHE A 153 13.28 18.44 -5.40
N LEU A 154 13.39 17.23 -4.84
CA LEU A 154 12.77 16.90 -3.56
C LEU A 154 13.42 17.63 -2.39
N ASN A 155 12.59 18.07 -1.46
CA ASN A 155 13.05 18.35 -0.11
C ASN A 155 13.08 17.02 0.65
N TYR A 156 14.27 16.42 0.75
CA TYR A 156 14.46 15.17 1.48
C TYR A 156 14.31 15.44 2.98
N LEU A 157 13.07 15.31 3.47
CA LEU A 157 12.76 15.36 4.89
C LEU A 157 12.03 14.06 5.23
N ILE A 158 12.79 13.01 5.56
CA ILE A 158 12.20 11.82 6.20
C ILE A 158 11.84 12.25 7.61
N LEU A 159 10.59 12.68 7.80
CA LEU A 159 10.04 12.82 9.15
C LEU A 159 9.75 11.42 9.67
N ILE A 160 10.67 10.94 10.52
CA ILE A 160 10.48 9.76 11.35
C ILE A 160 9.53 10.20 12.48
N SER A 161 8.23 9.88 12.38
CA SER A 161 7.39 9.90 13.57
C SER A 161 7.59 8.57 14.28
N ALA A 162 8.53 8.54 15.23
CA ALA A 162 8.64 7.44 16.18
C ALA A 162 7.51 7.59 17.22
N SER A 163 6.41 6.84 17.03
CA SER A 163 5.42 6.39 18.02
C SER A 163 4.79 7.44 18.99
N PRO A 164 3.74 7.09 19.78
CA PRO A 164 3.01 8.03 20.64
C PRO A 164 3.86 8.73 21.71
#